data_AF-A0A483J2H3-F1
#
_entry.id   AF-A0A483J2H3-F1
#
_cell.length_a   1.000
_cell.length_b   1.000
_cell.length_c   1.000
_cell.angle_alpha   90.00
_cell.angle_beta   90.00
_cell.angle_gamma   90.00
#
_symmetry.space_group_name_H-M   'P 1'
#
loop_
_entity.id
_entity.type
_entity.pdbx_description
1 polymer ?
#
loop_
_entity_poly.entity_id
_entity_poly.type
_entity_poly.pdbx_seq_one_letter_code
_entity_poly.pdbx_strand_id
1 'polypeptide(L)'
;MGAKVRGIRQAKANLDRIIKDVQGRKVVRAIQSAMLIGSAQAALYTPIDTSTLINSQFREIMANGTRVTGRVGYSANYAVYVHDPAVKQNFRRATARKEFLTKGFEDTRSQIDAVVKKELSL
;
A
#
# COMPACT_ATOMS: atom_id res chain seq x y z
N MET A 1 14.96 -54.12 -13.72
CA MET A 1 13.75 -53.73 -12.96
C MET A 1 13.73 -52.22 -12.82
N GLY A 2 12.77 -51.53 -13.45
CA GLY A 2 12.64 -50.07 -13.32
C GLY A 2 11.90 -49.73 -12.02
N ALA A 3 12.55 -49.04 -11.08
CA ALA A 3 11.92 -48.59 -9.85
C ALA A 3 10.80 -47.60 -10.18
N LYS A 4 9.54 -47.98 -9.93
CA LYS A 4 8.37 -47.12 -10.17
C LYS A 4 8.28 -46.10 -9.03
N VAL A 5 8.81 -44.90 -9.25
CA VAL A 5 8.75 -43.80 -8.28
C VAL A 5 7.29 -43.41 -8.03
N ARG A 6 6.79 -43.63 -6.82
CA ARG A 6 5.45 -43.22 -6.37
C ARG A 6 5.58 -41.87 -5.64
N GLY A 7 4.62 -40.95 -5.85
CA GLY A 7 4.55 -39.70 -5.08
C GLY A 7 4.98 -38.41 -5.79
N ILE A 8 5.53 -38.45 -7.01
CA ILE A 8 5.94 -37.24 -7.77
C ILE A 8 4.77 -36.25 -7.93
N ARG A 9 3.56 -36.75 -8.20
CA ARG A 9 2.35 -35.90 -8.31
C ARG A 9 2.02 -35.18 -7.00
N GLN A 10 2.22 -35.83 -5.86
CA GLN A 10 1.93 -35.26 -4.54
C GLN A 10 3.01 -34.25 -4.13
N ALA A 11 4.27 -34.50 -4.46
CA ALA A 11 5.36 -33.55 -4.29
C ALA A 11 5.13 -32.28 -5.13
N LYS A 12 4.75 -32.42 -6.41
CA LYS A 12 4.38 -31.29 -7.27
C LYS A 12 3.23 -30.47 -6.70
N ALA A 13 2.13 -31.12 -6.29
CA ALA A 13 0.98 -30.42 -5.71
C ALA A 13 1.31 -29.66 -4.41
N ASN A 14 2.16 -30.23 -3.55
CA ASN A 14 2.62 -29.56 -2.33
C ASN A 14 3.55 -28.39 -2.64
N LEU A 15 4.45 -28.54 -3.62
CA LEU A 15 5.32 -27.46 -4.10
C LEU A 15 4.49 -26.31 -4.66
N ASP A 16 3.49 -26.59 -5.50
CA ASP A 16 2.60 -25.57 -6.07
C ASP A 16 1.83 -24.81 -4.98
N ARG A 17 1.40 -25.50 -3.91
CA ARG A 17 0.73 -24.87 -2.75
C ARG A 17 1.68 -23.92 -2.01
N ILE A 18 2.93 -24.35 -1.77
CA ILE A 18 3.94 -23.53 -1.11
C ILE A 18 4.26 -22.30 -1.97
N ILE A 19 4.44 -22.47 -3.28
CA ILE A 19 4.69 -21.36 -4.20
C ILE A 19 3.55 -20.34 -4.14
N LYS A 20 2.29 -20.79 -4.15
CA LYS A 20 1.12 -19.90 -4.07
C LYS A 20 1.05 -19.14 -2.74
N ASP A 21 1.32 -19.79 -1.62
CA ASP A 21 1.34 -19.13 -0.30
C ASP A 21 2.49 -18.10 -0.23
N VAL A 22 3.68 -18.48 -0.69
CA VAL A 22 4.85 -17.60 -0.75
C VAL A 22 4.59 -16.39 -1.64
N GLN A 23 4.00 -16.58 -2.83
CA GLN A 23 3.58 -15.49 -3.70
C GLN A 23 2.54 -14.59 -3.04
N GLY A 24 1.54 -15.15 -2.37
CA GLY A 24 0.54 -14.38 -1.61
C GLY A 24 1.17 -13.49 -0.54
N ARG A 25 2.09 -14.04 0.25
CA ARG A 25 2.81 -13.28 1.28
C ARG A 25 3.67 -12.17 0.70
N LYS A 26 4.38 -12.42 -0.41
CA LYS A 26 5.19 -11.40 -1.12
C LYS A 26 4.33 -10.25 -1.64
N VAL A 27 3.17 -10.56 -2.23
CA VAL A 27 2.23 -9.53 -2.71
C VAL A 27 1.70 -8.67 -1.56
N VAL A 28 1.30 -9.28 -0.45
CA VAL A 28 0.82 -8.54 0.74
C VAL A 28 1.93 -7.62 1.29
N ARG A 29 3.16 -8.11 1.37
CA ARG A 29 4.31 -7.29 1.81
C ARG A 29 4.61 -6.15 0.85
N ALA A 30 4.57 -6.40 -0.46
CA ALA A 30 4.76 -5.38 -1.48
C ALA A 30 3.73 -4.24 -1.35
N ILE A 31 2.45 -4.59 -1.16
CA ILE A 31 1.38 -3.60 -0.97
C ILE A 31 1.55 -2.84 0.34
N GLN A 32 1.88 -3.53 1.44
CA GLN A 32 2.15 -2.88 2.73
C GLN A 32 3.30 -1.88 2.62
N SER A 33 4.40 -2.26 1.99
CA SER A 33 5.56 -1.39 1.76
C SER A 33 5.21 -0.19 0.88
N ALA A 34 4.46 -0.39 -0.21
CA ALA A 34 3.98 0.68 -1.05
C ALA A 34 3.10 1.69 -0.28
N MET A 35 2.16 1.19 0.52
CA MET A 35 1.29 2.03 1.35
C MET A 35 2.09 2.80 2.40
N LEU A 36 3.08 2.17 3.04
CA LEU A 36 3.92 2.85 4.04
C LEU A 36 4.60 4.08 3.44
N ILE A 37 5.24 3.93 2.27
CA ILE A 37 5.93 5.02 1.58
C ILE A 37 4.96 6.15 1.21
N GLY A 38 3.89 5.82 0.47
CA GLY A 38 2.93 6.83 0.02
C GLY A 38 2.20 7.53 1.18
N SER A 39 1.84 6.77 2.22
CA SER A 39 1.18 7.30 3.43
C SER A 39 2.09 8.25 4.22
N ALA A 40 3.39 7.94 4.30
CA ALA A 40 4.36 8.77 5.00
C ALA A 40 4.52 10.11 4.27
N GLN A 41 4.64 10.09 2.94
CA GLN A 41 4.73 11.32 2.16
C GLN A 41 3.43 12.14 2.23
N ALA A 42 2.27 11.48 2.10
CA ALA A 42 0.98 12.14 2.26
C ALA A 42 0.84 12.81 3.64
N ALA A 43 1.34 12.18 4.71
CA ALA A 43 1.34 12.75 6.05
C ALA A 43 2.22 14.01 6.17
N LEU A 44 3.31 14.12 5.40
CA LEU A 44 4.12 15.34 5.33
C LEU A 44 3.38 16.51 4.67
N TYR A 45 2.50 16.19 3.72
CA TYR A 45 1.68 17.15 2.98
C TYR A 45 0.34 17.45 3.65
N THR A 46 -0.05 16.66 4.64
CA THR A 46 -1.29 16.84 5.37
C THR A 46 -1.22 18.12 6.23
N PRO A 47 -2.18 19.06 6.07
CA PRO A 47 -2.30 20.21 6.95
C PRO A 47 -2.53 19.81 8.40
N ILE A 48 -1.97 20.59 9.33
CA ILE A 48 -2.13 20.38 10.78
C ILE A 48 -2.68 21.66 11.39
N ASP A 49 -3.86 21.54 12.01
CA ASP A 49 -4.42 22.55 12.89
C ASP A 49 -4.57 21.98 14.31
N THR A 50 -5.49 21.03 14.50
CA THR A 50 -5.72 20.31 15.77
C THR A 50 -5.14 18.89 15.80
N SER A 51 -4.36 18.53 14.77
CA SER A 51 -3.85 17.16 14.52
C SER A 51 -4.92 16.08 14.24
N THR A 52 -6.20 16.40 14.31
CA THR A 52 -7.28 15.43 14.03
C THR A 52 -7.16 14.83 12.63
N LEU A 53 -6.87 15.65 11.61
CA LEU A 53 -6.74 15.17 10.23
C LEU A 53 -5.60 14.16 10.10
N ILE A 54 -4.37 14.53 10.47
CA ILE A 54 -3.21 13.64 10.33
C ILE A 54 -3.38 12.34 11.15
N ASN A 55 -3.99 12.40 12.32
CA ASN A 55 -4.24 11.24 13.17
C ASN A 55 -5.40 10.35 12.67
N SER A 56 -6.19 10.83 11.70
CA SER A 56 -7.27 10.08 11.07
C SER A 56 -6.81 9.23 9.87
N GLN A 57 -5.51 9.25 9.54
CA GLN A 57 -4.97 8.46 8.43
C GLN A 57 -5.07 6.97 8.76
N PHE A 58 -5.67 6.20 7.86
CA PHE A 58 -5.79 4.75 7.98
C PHE A 58 -5.21 4.05 6.75
N ARG A 59 -4.89 2.77 6.93
CA ARG A 59 -4.43 1.87 5.87
C ARG A 59 -5.14 0.54 6.01
N GLU A 60 -5.59 -0.02 4.90
CA GLU A 60 -6.33 -1.28 4.86
C GLU A 60 -5.83 -2.15 3.71
N ILE A 61 -5.71 -3.46 3.95
CA ILE A 61 -5.43 -4.45 2.92
C ILE A 61 -6.63 -5.38 2.82
N MET A 62 -7.17 -5.51 1.62
CA MET A 62 -8.23 -6.46 1.29
C MET A 62 -7.67 -7.51 0.33
N ALA A 63 -7.76 -8.80 0.69
CA ALA A 63 -7.37 -9.91 -0.17
C ALA A 63 -8.62 -10.66 -0.64
N ASN A 64 -8.97 -10.49 -1.90
CA ASN A 64 -10.13 -11.11 -2.55
C ASN A 64 -9.65 -12.12 -3.59
N GLY A 65 -9.44 -13.38 -3.17
CA GLY A 65 -8.93 -14.43 -4.03
C GLY A 65 -7.52 -14.10 -4.55
N THR A 66 -7.39 -13.89 -5.86
CA THR A 66 -6.12 -13.55 -6.52
C THR A 66 -5.81 -12.06 -6.55
N ARG A 67 -6.75 -11.21 -6.13
CA ARG A 67 -6.57 -9.75 -6.11
C ARG A 67 -6.33 -9.28 -4.68
N VAL A 68 -5.19 -8.64 -4.45
CA VAL A 68 -4.90 -7.93 -3.20
C VAL A 68 -4.95 -6.44 -3.48
N THR A 69 -5.66 -5.69 -2.64
CA THR A 69 -5.84 -4.24 -2.79
C THR A 69 -5.45 -3.56 -1.49
N GLY A 70 -4.56 -2.58 -1.57
CA GLY A 70 -4.25 -1.67 -0.48
C GLY A 70 -5.02 -0.36 -0.62
N ARG A 71 -5.52 0.17 0.49
CA ARG A 71 -6.20 1.46 0.56
C ARG A 71 -5.55 2.32 1.64
N VAL A 72 -5.32 3.58 1.34
CA VAL A 72 -4.90 4.60 2.30
C VAL A 72 -5.90 5.74 2.22
N GLY A 73 -6.35 6.22 3.37
CA GLY A 73 -7.35 7.28 3.42
C GLY A 73 -7.33 8.00 4.76
N TYR A 74 -8.27 8.93 4.92
CA TYR A 74 -8.46 9.71 6.14
C TYR A 74 -9.91 9.56 6.58
N SER A 75 -10.13 9.23 7.85
CA SER A 75 -11.48 9.05 8.41
C SER A 75 -12.14 10.35 8.85
N ALA A 76 -11.41 11.47 8.90
CA ALA A 76 -11.99 12.77 9.18
C ALA A 76 -12.91 13.22 8.03
N ASN A 77 -14.20 13.44 8.32
CA ASN A 77 -15.21 13.82 7.33
C ASN A 77 -14.83 15.06 6.51
N TYR A 78 -14.13 16.02 7.12
CA TYR A 78 -13.71 17.25 6.45
C TYR A 78 -12.46 17.08 5.55
N ALA A 79 -11.82 15.91 5.54
CA ALA A 79 -10.62 15.64 4.76
C ALA A 79 -10.84 15.91 3.27
N VAL A 80 -12.04 15.63 2.74
CA VAL A 80 -12.38 15.88 1.33
C VAL A 80 -12.25 17.36 0.96
N TYR A 81 -12.76 18.26 1.80
CA TYR A 81 -12.68 19.71 1.57
C TYR A 81 -11.26 20.24 1.74
N VAL A 82 -10.49 19.64 2.66
CA VAL A 82 -9.08 20.01 2.84
C VAL A 82 -8.23 19.53 1.67
N HIS A 83 -8.55 18.37 1.09
CA HIS A 83 -7.85 17.79 -0.06
C HIS A 83 -8.18 18.52 -1.36
N ASP A 84 -9.42 18.95 -1.54
CA ASP A 84 -9.93 19.58 -2.77
C ASP A 84 -9.18 20.89 -3.10
N PRO A 85 -8.54 20.99 -4.30
CA PRO A 85 -7.84 22.20 -4.74
C PRO A 85 -8.77 23.39 -5.03
N ALA A 86 -10.06 23.16 -5.29
CA ALA A 86 -11.03 24.23 -5.53
C ALA A 86 -11.33 25.04 -4.25
N VAL A 87 -11.19 24.42 -3.08
CA VAL A 87 -11.45 25.06 -1.78
C VAL A 87 -10.20 25.82 -1.33
N LYS A 88 -10.22 27.15 -1.41
CA LYS A 88 -9.10 27.99 -0.95
C LYS A 88 -8.94 27.92 0.57
N GLN A 89 -7.73 27.61 1.05
CA GLN A 89 -7.38 27.50 2.46
C GLN A 89 -5.95 27.99 2.68
N ASN A 90 -5.70 28.62 3.83
CA ASN A 90 -4.35 28.99 4.25
C ASN A 90 -3.83 27.96 5.25
N PHE A 91 -2.68 27.36 4.96
CA PHE A 91 -2.09 26.36 5.84
C PHE A 91 -1.03 26.97 6.75
N ARG A 92 -1.02 26.57 8.02
CA ARG A 92 0.03 26.93 8.98
C ARG A 92 1.34 26.20 8.69
N ARG A 93 1.25 24.95 8.23
CA ARG A 93 2.41 24.10 7.94
C ARG A 93 2.94 24.38 6.53
N ALA A 94 4.23 24.72 6.43
CA ALA A 94 4.86 25.10 5.15
C ALA A 94 4.85 23.98 4.09
N THR A 95 4.95 22.71 4.51
CA THR A 95 4.91 21.56 3.60
C THR A 95 3.50 21.16 3.20
N ALA A 96 2.47 21.74 3.84
CA ALA A 96 1.10 21.36 3.59
C ALA A 96 0.64 21.85 2.23
N ARG A 97 -0.10 21.00 1.52
CA ARG A 97 -0.57 21.28 0.17
C ARG A 97 -1.93 20.65 -0.06
N LYS A 98 -2.67 21.21 -1.02
CA LYS A 98 -3.84 20.56 -1.58
C LYS A 98 -3.46 19.27 -2.28
N GLU A 99 -4.43 18.38 -2.35
CA GLU A 99 -4.28 17.05 -2.93
C GLU A 99 -3.19 16.22 -2.23
N PHE A 100 -3.01 16.42 -0.91
CA PHE A 100 -1.90 15.86 -0.14
C PHE A 100 -1.78 14.34 -0.26
N LEU A 101 -2.90 13.62 -0.33
CA LEU A 101 -2.89 12.17 -0.51
C LEU A 101 -2.44 11.78 -1.93
N THR A 102 -2.97 12.46 -2.95
CA THR A 102 -2.64 12.21 -4.36
C THR A 102 -1.18 12.51 -4.62
N LYS A 103 -0.73 13.72 -4.28
CA LYS A 103 0.65 14.16 -4.45
C LYS A 103 1.63 13.35 -3.61
N GLY A 104 1.24 12.89 -2.43
CA GLY A 104 2.07 12.01 -1.62
C GLY A 104 2.44 10.71 -2.33
N PHE A 105 1.48 10.09 -3.03
CA PHE A 105 1.71 8.87 -3.80
C PHE A 105 2.37 9.14 -5.16
N GLU A 106 2.03 10.24 -5.83
CA GLU A 106 2.66 10.63 -7.10
C GLU A 106 4.14 10.95 -6.91
N ASP A 107 4.49 11.79 -5.93
CA ASP A 107 5.87 12.20 -5.66
C ASP A 107 6.76 11.03 -5.19
N THR A 108 6.17 9.94 -4.72
CA THR A 108 6.89 8.73 -4.28
C THR A 108 6.75 7.54 -5.23
N ARG A 109 6.20 7.75 -6.43
CA ARG A 109 5.89 6.65 -7.35
C ARG A 109 7.09 5.76 -7.66
N SER A 110 8.25 6.36 -7.91
CA SER A 110 9.49 5.63 -8.20
C SER A 110 9.96 4.77 -7.02
N GLN A 111 9.82 5.27 -5.79
CA GLN A 111 10.17 4.52 -4.58
C GLN A 111 9.21 3.36 -4.33
N ILE A 112 7.92 3.59 -4.59
CA ILE A 112 6.88 2.55 -4.52
C ILE A 112 7.18 1.44 -5.54
N ASP A 113 7.44 1.79 -6.81
CA ASP A 113 7.73 0.81 -7.85
C ASP A 113 9.01 0.01 -7.52
N ALA A 114 10.03 0.67 -6.96
CA ALA A 114 11.27 0.02 -6.52
C ALA A 114 11.04 -0.96 -5.35
N VAL A 115 10.26 -0.57 -4.33
CA VAL A 115 10.00 -1.46 -3.18
C VAL A 115 9.11 -2.63 -3.56
N VAL A 116 8.12 -2.41 -4.42
CA VAL A 116 7.24 -3.48 -4.91
C VAL A 116 8.07 -4.50 -5.69
N LYS A 117 8.93 -4.04 -6.61
CA LYS A 117 9.83 -4.94 -7.35
C LYS A 117 10.72 -5.74 -6.42
N LYS A 118 11.28 -5.10 -5.38
CA LYS A 118 12.11 -5.77 -4.36
C LYS A 118 11.32 -6.87 -3.65
N GLU A 119 10.16 -6.55 -3.07
CA GLU A 119 9.35 -7.48 -2.28
C GLU A 119 8.83 -8.67 -3.10
N LEU A 120 8.58 -8.49 -4.39
CA LEU A 120 8.18 -9.58 -5.30
C LEU A 120 9.36 -10.46 -5.75
N SER A 121 10.60 -9.97 -5.63
CA SER A 121 11.82 -10.68 -6.03
C SER A 121 12.50 -11.46 -4.91
N LEU A 122 12.33 -11.02 -3.65
CA LEU A 122 12.51 -11.86 -2.46
C LEU A 122 11.60 -13.08 -2.60
#